data_AF-A0A1W9LL78-F1
#
_entry.id   AF-A0A1W9LL78-F1
#
_cell.length_a   1.000
_cell.length_b   1.000
_cell.length_c   1.000
_cell.angle_alpha   90.00
_cell.angle_beta   90.00
_cell.angle_gamma   90.00
#
_symmetry.space_group_name_H-M   'P 1'
#
loop_
_entity.id
_entity.type
_entity.pdbx_description
1 polymer ?
#
loop_
_entity_poly.entity_id
_entity_poly.type
_entity_poly.pdbx_seq_one_letter_code
_entity_poly.pdbx_strand_id
1 'polypeptide(L)'
;MTIEHLVERFERLDRDVEALSKVLLIFIALLSARVIFLLYEQKLSELWGVLPPMAALVAALLVARIATRLIMNNNLLRADDRRHDVVRVTHHLLAITMDLRSRVGYVKVLLTNGNLPVFVLRDLATTIERRYETLLERDAYKYLPGPTVDLICQMSGSIFGICSLAGGLEKATTDQPIASIGSVPPPERDAMVASVEELLGEITKLIDNIYEVRTTINPAGAKQ
;
A
#
# COMPACT_ATOMS: atom_id res chain seq x y z
N MET A 1 -6.61 -10.86 3.11
CA MET A 1 -8.09 -10.74 3.05
C MET A 1 -8.41 -9.97 1.77
N THR A 2 -8.82 -10.68 0.71
CA THR A 2 -9.01 -10.09 -0.62
C THR A 2 -10.35 -9.35 -0.72
N ILE A 3 -10.45 -8.40 -1.65
CA ILE A 3 -11.68 -7.62 -1.92
C ILE A 3 -12.84 -8.56 -2.26
N GLU A 4 -12.56 -9.64 -2.99
CA GLU A 4 -13.53 -10.69 -3.32
C GLU A 4 -14.13 -11.34 -2.07
N HIS A 5 -13.31 -11.63 -1.06
CA HIS A 5 -13.80 -12.26 0.17
C HIS A 5 -14.64 -11.30 1.01
N LEU A 6 -14.38 -9.99 0.93
CA LEU A 6 -15.24 -8.96 1.51
C LEU A 6 -16.56 -8.88 0.74
N VAL A 7 -16.52 -8.78 -0.59
CA VAL A 7 -17.71 -8.73 -1.46
C VAL A 7 -18.60 -9.95 -1.23
N GLU A 8 -18.05 -11.16 -1.19
CA GLU A 8 -18.83 -12.39 -0.98
C GLU A 8 -19.47 -12.43 0.42
N ARG A 9 -18.74 -11.99 1.45
CA ARG A 9 -19.27 -11.90 2.82
C ARG A 9 -20.38 -10.84 2.91
N PHE A 10 -20.28 -9.77 2.13
CA PHE A 10 -21.31 -8.75 2.02
C PHE A 10 -22.52 -9.20 1.22
N GLU A 11 -22.36 -9.93 0.11
CA GLU A 11 -23.47 -10.50 -0.66
C GLU A 11 -24.30 -11.49 0.17
N ARG A 12 -23.67 -12.19 1.12
CA ARG A 12 -24.41 -13.02 2.09
C ARG A 12 -25.18 -12.15 3.09
N LEU A 13 -24.54 -11.11 3.63
CA LEU A 13 -25.15 -10.21 4.61
C LEU A 13 -26.32 -9.40 4.02
N ASP A 14 -26.21 -8.97 2.78
CA ASP A 14 -27.27 -8.26 2.06
C ASP A 14 -28.45 -9.20 1.75
N ARG A 15 -28.17 -10.44 1.34
CA ARG A 15 -29.20 -11.49 1.20
C ARG A 15 -29.94 -11.77 2.50
N ASP A 16 -29.22 -11.86 3.62
CA ASP A 16 -29.83 -12.10 4.93
C ASP A 16 -30.70 -10.92 5.35
N VAL A 17 -30.25 -9.68 5.13
CA VAL A 17 -31.03 -8.46 5.39
C VAL A 17 -32.26 -8.38 4.49
N GLU A 18 -32.14 -8.79 3.22
CA GLU A 18 -33.26 -8.82 2.28
C GLU A 18 -34.30 -9.87 2.69
N ALA A 19 -33.85 -11.07 3.10
CA ALA A 19 -34.72 -12.12 3.63
C ALA A 19 -35.46 -11.65 4.90
N LEU A 20 -34.75 -11.02 5.83
CA LEU A 20 -35.31 -10.51 7.08
C LEU A 20 -36.29 -9.35 6.82
N SER A 21 -36.00 -8.51 5.83
CA SER A 21 -36.92 -7.47 5.35
C SER A 21 -38.19 -8.06 4.74
N LYS A 22 -38.09 -9.14 3.96
CA LYS A 22 -39.26 -9.85 3.39
C LYS A 22 -40.14 -10.42 4.51
N VAL A 23 -39.54 -11.04 5.52
CA VAL A 23 -40.27 -11.56 6.69
C VAL A 23 -41.00 -10.43 7.42
N LEU A 24 -40.32 -9.31 7.71
CA LEU A 24 -40.94 -8.14 8.35
C LEU A 24 -42.10 -7.56 7.53
N LEU A 25 -41.96 -7.49 6.21
CA LEU A 25 -43.04 -7.04 5.32
C LEU A 25 -44.26 -7.97 5.37
N ILE A 26 -44.06 -9.28 5.44
CA ILE A 26 -45.15 -10.26 5.61
C ILE A 26 -45.87 -10.02 6.95
N PHE A 27 -45.14 -9.80 8.04
CA PHE A 27 -45.75 -9.48 9.34
C PHE A 27 -46.54 -8.17 9.31
N ILE A 28 -46.03 -7.13 8.64
CA ILE A 28 -46.77 -5.86 8.46
C ILE A 28 -48.04 -6.10 7.63
N ALA A 29 -47.99 -6.92 6.57
CA ALA A 29 -49.15 -7.29 5.77
C ALA A 29 -50.22 -8.04 6.59
N LEU A 30 -49.81 -8.98 7.44
CA LEU A 30 -50.71 -9.71 8.33
C LEU A 30 -51.36 -8.79 9.38
N LEU A 31 -50.60 -7.87 9.98
CA LEU A 31 -51.13 -6.91 10.94
C LEU A 31 -52.08 -5.90 10.29
N SER A 32 -51.76 -5.43 9.08
CA SER A 32 -52.67 -4.56 8.32
C SER A 32 -53.96 -5.29 7.93
N ALA A 33 -53.90 -6.57 7.53
CA ALA A 33 -55.11 -7.38 7.32
C ALA A 33 -55.95 -7.52 8.60
N ARG A 34 -55.30 -7.71 9.76
CA ARG A 34 -55.98 -7.75 11.07
C ARG A 34 -56.64 -6.40 11.41
N VAL A 35 -55.97 -5.28 11.13
CA VAL A 35 -56.54 -3.94 11.31
C VAL A 35 -57.79 -3.75 10.44
N ILE A 36 -57.75 -4.15 9.17
CA ILE A 36 -58.89 -4.08 8.26
C ILE A 36 -60.07 -4.91 8.78
N PHE A 37 -59.79 -6.13 9.27
CA PHE A 37 -60.81 -7.00 9.86
C PHE A 37 -61.45 -6.41 11.12
N LEU A 38 -60.65 -5.84 12.04
CA LEU A 38 -61.15 -5.20 13.25
C LEU A 38 -61.98 -3.94 12.95
N LEU A 39 -61.62 -3.18 11.92
CA LEU A 39 -62.42 -2.04 11.44
C LEU A 39 -63.77 -2.51 10.88
N TYR A 40 -63.79 -3.64 10.17
CA TYR A 40 -65.04 -4.22 9.66
C TYR A 40 -65.97 -4.68 10.78
N GLU A 41 -65.44 -5.31 11.84
CA GLU A 41 -66.19 -5.72 13.03
C GLU A 41 -66.51 -4.56 14.01
N GLN A 42 -66.08 -3.33 13.71
CA GLN A 42 -66.26 -2.14 14.55
C GLN A 42 -65.64 -2.24 15.97
N LYS A 43 -64.64 -3.10 16.17
CA LYS A 43 -63.95 -3.28 17.46
C LYS A 43 -62.80 -2.27 17.66
N LEU A 44 -63.16 -0.99 17.79
CA LEU A 44 -62.20 0.12 17.86
C LEU A 44 -61.29 0.09 19.10
N SER A 45 -61.72 -0.51 20.20
CA SER A 45 -60.91 -0.64 21.43
C SER A 45 -59.68 -1.53 21.24
N GLU A 46 -59.75 -2.53 20.36
CA GLU A 46 -58.67 -3.50 20.13
C GLU A 46 -57.59 -2.99 19.17
N LEU A 47 -57.90 -1.97 18.35
CA LEU A 47 -56.94 -1.36 17.40
C LEU A 47 -55.71 -0.78 18.10
N TRP A 48 -55.89 -0.20 19.29
CA TRP A 48 -54.80 0.37 20.07
C TRP A 48 -53.76 -0.68 20.47
N GLY A 49 -54.16 -1.95 20.62
CA GLY A 49 -53.24 -3.06 20.91
C GLY A 49 -52.36 -3.46 19.72
N VAL A 50 -52.76 -3.12 18.49
CA VAL A 50 -52.04 -3.47 17.25
C VAL A 50 -50.99 -2.41 16.87
N LEU A 51 -51.10 -1.21 17.41
CA LEU A 51 -50.22 -0.08 17.11
C LEU A 51 -48.77 -0.29 17.59
N PRO A 52 -48.51 -0.72 18.84
CA PRO A 52 -47.14 -0.98 19.32
C PRO A 52 -46.36 -2.02 18.48
N PRO A 53 -46.90 -3.21 18.15
CA PRO A 53 -46.15 -4.16 17.32
C PRO A 53 -45.94 -3.67 15.89
N MET A 54 -46.90 -2.95 15.28
CA MET A 54 -46.70 -2.30 13.98
C MET A 54 -45.56 -1.27 14.02
N ALA A 55 -45.56 -0.39 15.02
CA ALA A 55 -44.52 0.61 15.19
C ALA A 55 -43.14 -0.04 15.39
N ALA A 56 -43.06 -1.11 16.19
CA ALA A 56 -41.82 -1.86 16.41
C ALA A 56 -41.30 -2.50 15.12
N LEU A 57 -42.17 -3.11 14.30
CA LEU A 57 -41.78 -3.73 13.03
C LEU A 57 -41.29 -2.70 12.01
N VAL A 58 -41.99 -1.56 11.90
CA VAL A 58 -41.58 -0.46 11.01
C VAL A 58 -40.26 0.15 11.47
N ALA A 59 -40.09 0.38 12.77
CA ALA A 59 -38.83 0.88 13.33
C ALA A 59 -37.68 -0.11 13.08
N ALA A 60 -37.89 -1.40 13.29
CA ALA A 60 -36.90 -2.44 13.03
C ALA A 60 -36.48 -2.46 11.55
N LEU A 61 -37.44 -2.35 10.62
CA LEU A 61 -37.18 -2.33 9.19
C LEU A 61 -36.38 -1.08 8.78
N LEU A 62 -36.75 0.09 9.30
CA LEU A 62 -36.02 1.34 9.07
C LEU A 62 -34.59 1.27 9.61
N VAL A 63 -34.41 0.82 10.86
CA VAL A 63 -33.10 0.69 11.48
C VAL A 63 -32.24 -0.31 10.72
N ALA A 64 -32.77 -1.47 10.35
CA ALA A 64 -32.04 -2.46 9.56
C ALA A 64 -31.55 -1.86 8.22
N ARG A 65 -32.43 -1.19 7.47
CA ARG A 65 -32.03 -0.57 6.19
C ARG A 65 -31.00 0.55 6.34
N ILE A 66 -31.16 1.42 7.35
CA ILE A 66 -30.23 2.52 7.60
C ILE A 66 -28.88 1.97 8.05
N ALA A 67 -28.87 1.00 8.97
CA ALA A 67 -27.65 0.36 9.46
C ALA A 67 -26.89 -0.32 8.32
N THR A 68 -27.58 -1.09 7.46
CA THR A 68 -26.95 -1.74 6.30
C THR A 68 -26.34 -0.72 5.34
N ARG A 69 -27.05 0.37 5.01
CA ARG A 69 -26.51 1.45 4.18
C ARG A 69 -25.31 2.14 4.82
N LEU A 70 -25.36 2.40 6.13
CA LEU A 70 -24.28 3.07 6.85
C LEU A 70 -23.03 2.19 6.91
N ILE A 71 -23.20 0.90 7.20
CA ILE A 71 -22.12 -0.08 7.20
C ILE A 71 -21.50 -0.19 5.80
N MET A 72 -22.33 -0.23 4.75
CA MET A 72 -21.88 -0.27 3.36
C MET A 72 -21.04 0.96 3.01
N ASN A 73 -21.55 2.16 3.27
CA ASN A 73 -20.84 3.41 2.98
C ASN A 73 -19.52 3.47 3.76
N ASN A 74 -19.52 3.11 5.05
CA ASN A 74 -18.28 3.12 5.85
C ASN A 74 -17.25 2.11 5.36
N ASN A 75 -17.67 0.93 4.92
CA ASN A 75 -16.75 -0.08 4.41
C ASN A 75 -16.19 0.31 3.03
N LEU A 76 -17.01 0.92 2.17
CA LEU A 76 -16.57 1.43 0.88
C LEU A 76 -15.56 2.57 1.05
N LEU A 77 -15.87 3.54 1.93
CA LEU A 77 -14.93 4.62 2.27
C LEU A 77 -13.61 4.08 2.81
N ARG A 78 -13.65 3.14 3.78
CA ARG A 78 -12.43 2.51 4.32
C ARG A 78 -11.63 1.74 3.27
N ALA A 79 -12.30 1.11 2.31
CA ALA A 79 -11.62 0.40 1.22
C ALA A 79 -10.97 1.38 0.25
N ASP A 80 -11.64 2.49 -0.06
CA ASP A 80 -11.10 3.55 -0.92
C ASP A 80 -9.93 4.27 -0.26
N ASP A 81 -10.05 4.65 1.02
CA ASP A 81 -8.96 5.22 1.83
C ASP A 81 -7.73 4.31 1.81
N ARG A 82 -7.93 3.00 2.04
CA ARG A 82 -6.84 2.01 1.97
C ARG A 82 -6.18 1.97 0.59
N ARG A 83 -6.96 2.04 -0.50
CA ARG A 83 -6.40 2.07 -1.86
C ARG A 83 -5.57 3.32 -2.08
N HIS A 84 -6.11 4.47 -1.68
CA HIS A 84 -5.43 5.76 -1.80
C HIS A 84 -4.11 5.78 -1.02
N ASP A 85 -4.12 5.25 0.21
CA ASP A 85 -2.93 5.13 1.04
C ASP A 85 -1.87 4.25 0.38
N VAL A 86 -2.24 3.07 -0.13
CA VAL A 86 -1.26 2.20 -0.78
C VAL A 86 -0.71 2.82 -2.05
N VAL A 87 -1.55 3.47 -2.87
CA VAL A 87 -1.08 4.16 -4.09
C VAL A 87 -0.11 5.29 -3.73
N ARG A 88 -0.41 6.08 -2.69
CA ARG A 88 0.47 7.16 -2.23
C ARG A 88 1.81 6.62 -1.76
N VAL A 89 1.81 5.58 -0.93
CA VAL A 89 3.04 4.98 -0.39
C VAL A 89 3.85 4.30 -1.50
N THR A 90 3.22 3.48 -2.34
CA THR A 90 3.93 2.82 -3.45
C THR A 90 4.48 3.81 -4.47
N HIS A 91 3.75 4.91 -4.76
CA HIS A 91 4.26 5.97 -5.62
C HIS A 91 5.49 6.67 -5.02
N HIS A 92 5.45 6.97 -3.72
CA HIS A 92 6.59 7.55 -3.01
C HIS A 92 7.81 6.61 -3.04
N LEU A 93 7.60 5.32 -2.76
CA LEU A 93 8.66 4.30 -2.81
C LEU A 93 9.24 4.13 -4.21
N LEU A 94 8.40 4.14 -5.26
CA LEU A 94 8.85 4.12 -6.66
C LEU A 94 9.73 5.33 -6.98
N ALA A 95 9.31 6.53 -6.57
CA ALA A 95 10.10 7.74 -6.81
C ALA A 95 11.49 7.66 -6.13
N ILE A 96 11.54 7.18 -4.88
CA ILE A 96 12.82 7.03 -4.16
C ILE A 96 13.70 5.95 -4.79
N THR A 97 13.14 4.77 -5.09
CA THR A 97 13.90 3.66 -5.69
C THR A 97 14.41 3.97 -7.09
N MET A 98 13.65 4.71 -7.90
CA MET A 98 14.11 5.19 -9.20
C MET A 98 15.24 6.23 -9.08
N ASP A 99 15.15 7.16 -8.12
CA ASP A 99 16.24 8.11 -7.82
C ASP A 99 17.49 7.35 -7.35
N LEU A 100 17.33 6.37 -6.46
CA LEU A 100 18.41 5.51 -5.97
C LEU A 100 19.09 4.76 -7.13
N ARG A 101 18.30 4.15 -8.04
CA ARG A 101 18.82 3.49 -9.25
C ARG A 101 19.66 4.43 -10.10
N SER A 102 19.18 5.65 -10.32
CA SER A 102 19.89 6.67 -11.11
C SER A 102 21.24 7.03 -10.49
N ARG A 103 21.26 7.26 -9.17
CA ARG A 103 22.49 7.61 -8.42
C ARG A 103 23.50 6.47 -8.41
N VAL A 104 23.07 5.24 -8.12
CA VAL A 104 23.92 4.05 -8.17
C VAL A 104 24.43 3.80 -9.59
N GLY A 105 23.59 4.03 -10.60
CA GLY A 105 23.97 3.95 -12.01
C GLY A 105 25.05 4.96 -12.37
N TYR A 106 24.97 6.17 -11.83
CA TYR A 106 26.01 7.18 -12.01
C TYR A 106 27.33 6.77 -11.31
N VAL A 107 27.28 6.14 -10.13
CA VAL A 107 28.48 5.57 -9.48
C VAL A 107 29.14 4.51 -10.37
N LYS A 108 28.36 3.62 -11.00
CA LYS A 108 28.88 2.64 -11.97
C LYS A 108 29.61 3.33 -13.11
N VAL A 109 29.03 4.39 -13.68
CA VAL A 109 29.65 5.16 -14.79
C VAL A 109 30.98 5.79 -14.34
N LEU A 110 31.03 6.38 -13.14
CA LEU A 110 32.26 6.94 -12.58
C LEU A 110 33.34 5.87 -12.40
N LEU A 111 32.98 4.72 -11.83
CA LEU A 111 33.87 3.58 -11.67
C LEU A 111 34.33 3.04 -13.03
N THR A 112 33.49 3.01 -14.06
CA THR A 112 33.81 2.45 -15.39
C THR A 112 34.64 3.40 -16.27
N ASN A 113 34.51 4.72 -16.09
CA ASN A 113 35.25 5.71 -16.86
C ASN A 113 36.59 6.11 -16.23
N GLY A 114 36.84 5.77 -14.95
CA GLY A 114 38.16 5.88 -14.32
C GLY A 114 38.54 7.30 -13.90
N ASN A 115 37.73 8.29 -14.26
CA ASN A 115 37.82 9.67 -13.80
C ASN A 115 36.84 9.87 -12.65
N LEU A 116 37.30 9.64 -11.41
CA LEU A 116 36.52 9.88 -10.20
C LEU A 116 36.91 11.21 -9.56
N PRO A 117 36.11 12.28 -9.73
CA PRO A 117 36.19 13.40 -8.81
C PRO A 117 35.74 12.94 -7.43
N VAL A 118 36.69 12.79 -6.49
CA VAL A 118 36.47 12.24 -5.13
C VAL A 118 35.35 12.98 -4.39
N PHE A 119 35.25 14.30 -4.58
CA PHE A 119 34.18 15.10 -3.98
C PHE A 119 32.78 14.70 -4.46
N VAL A 120 32.62 14.37 -5.75
CA VAL A 120 31.33 13.96 -6.33
C VAL A 120 30.91 12.60 -5.78
N LEU A 121 31.86 11.67 -5.62
CA LEU A 121 31.55 10.35 -5.08
C LEU A 121 31.07 10.41 -3.63
N ARG A 122 31.66 11.29 -2.80
CA ARG A 122 31.22 11.52 -1.42
C ARG A 122 29.80 12.06 -1.35
N ASP A 123 29.50 13.11 -2.10
CA ASP A 123 28.16 13.71 -2.14
C ASP A 123 27.13 12.71 -2.67
N LEU A 124 27.51 11.88 -3.65
CA LEU A 124 26.65 10.79 -4.13
C LEU A 124 26.42 9.73 -3.06
N ALA A 125 27.47 9.26 -2.38
CA ALA A 125 27.34 8.23 -1.37
C ALA A 125 26.40 8.66 -0.23
N THR A 126 26.57 9.88 0.29
CA THR A 126 25.68 10.43 1.33
C THR A 126 24.25 10.58 0.86
N THR A 127 24.02 10.97 -0.41
CA THR A 127 22.67 11.05 -0.95
C THR A 127 22.04 9.68 -1.22
N ILE A 128 22.83 8.68 -1.64
CA ILE A 128 22.40 7.27 -1.78
C ILE A 128 21.98 6.72 -0.42
N GLU A 129 22.81 6.89 0.61
CA GLU A 129 22.55 6.46 1.98
C GLU A 129 21.25 7.08 2.51
N ARG A 130 21.10 8.40 2.42
CA ARG A 130 19.90 9.10 2.87
C ARG A 130 18.62 8.62 2.16
N ARG A 131 18.71 8.37 0.85
CA ARG A 131 17.58 7.83 0.07
C ARG A 131 17.24 6.40 0.48
N TYR A 132 18.25 5.59 0.74
CA TYR A 132 18.08 4.24 1.24
C TYR A 132 17.46 4.22 2.65
N GLU A 133 17.89 5.10 3.56
CA GLU A 133 17.26 5.25 4.88
C GLU A 133 15.78 5.60 4.78
N THR A 134 15.40 6.41 3.78
CA THR A 134 13.98 6.74 3.53
C THR A 134 13.18 5.49 3.14
N LEU A 135 13.79 4.48 2.50
CA LEU A 135 13.14 3.20 2.20
C LEU A 135 12.90 2.35 3.45
N LEU A 136 13.63 2.62 4.56
CA LEU A 136 13.51 1.89 5.82
C LEU A 136 12.42 2.46 6.75
N GLU A 137 11.68 3.48 6.31
CA GLU A 137 10.59 4.05 7.09
C GLU A 137 9.47 3.03 7.35
N ARG A 138 8.99 2.99 8.60
CA ARG A 138 7.99 2.00 9.06
C ARG A 138 6.71 1.97 8.23
N ASP A 139 6.29 3.12 7.72
CA ASP A 139 5.03 3.27 7.00
C ASP A 139 5.07 2.54 5.64
N ALA A 140 6.26 2.39 5.04
CA ALA A 140 6.46 1.63 3.82
C ALA A 140 6.16 0.14 3.99
N TYR A 141 6.61 -0.43 5.12
CA TYR A 141 6.56 -1.88 5.35
C TYR A 141 5.17 -2.44 5.58
N LYS A 142 4.20 -1.59 5.94
CA LYS A 142 2.81 -2.00 6.12
C LYS A 142 2.18 -2.59 4.85
N TYR A 143 2.67 -2.17 3.69
CA TYR A 143 2.05 -2.49 2.39
C TYR A 143 2.96 -3.31 1.46
N LEU A 144 4.21 -3.55 1.85
CA LEU A 144 5.15 -4.35 1.07
C LEU A 144 5.07 -5.83 1.49
N PRO A 145 5.21 -6.77 0.53
CA PRO A 145 5.31 -8.18 0.86
C PRO A 145 6.69 -8.48 1.48
N GLY A 146 6.76 -9.49 2.35
CA GLY A 146 7.99 -9.88 3.07
C GLY A 146 9.24 -9.98 2.18
N PRO A 147 9.20 -10.66 1.02
CA PRO A 147 10.35 -10.77 0.12
C PRO A 147 10.88 -9.42 -0.38
N THR A 148 10.00 -8.42 -0.53
CA THR A 148 10.41 -7.06 -0.93
C THR A 148 11.13 -6.34 0.21
N VAL A 149 10.70 -6.55 1.45
CA VAL A 149 11.38 -6.01 2.64
C VAL A 149 12.74 -6.69 2.81
N ASP A 150 12.82 -8.00 2.60
CA ASP A 150 14.10 -8.74 2.66
C ASP A 150 15.09 -8.23 1.63
N LEU A 151 14.62 -7.92 0.41
CA LEU A 151 15.43 -7.32 -0.65
C LEU A 151 15.95 -5.92 -0.25
N ILE A 152 15.12 -5.09 0.39
CA ILE A 152 15.57 -3.80 0.95
C ILE A 152 16.71 -4.04 1.95
N CYS A 153 16.54 -4.96 2.89
CA CYS A 153 17.56 -5.29 3.88
C CYS A 153 18.86 -5.82 3.25
N GLN A 154 18.77 -6.65 2.21
CA GLN A 154 19.93 -7.23 1.52
C GLN A 154 20.82 -6.17 0.87
N MET A 155 20.22 -5.13 0.27
CA MET A 155 20.96 -4.03 -0.37
C MET A 155 21.82 -3.20 0.61
N SER A 156 21.56 -3.29 1.92
CA SER A 156 22.29 -2.52 2.95
C SER A 156 23.81 -2.70 2.87
N GLY A 157 24.29 -3.92 2.63
CA GLY A 157 25.72 -4.23 2.57
C GLY A 157 26.40 -3.52 1.40
N SER A 158 25.78 -3.56 0.22
CA SER A 158 26.29 -2.92 -0.99
C SER A 158 26.27 -1.40 -0.89
N ILE A 159 25.21 -0.83 -0.31
CA ILE A 159 25.09 0.62 -0.09
C ILE A 159 26.11 1.11 0.93
N PHE A 160 26.31 0.38 2.03
CA PHE A 160 27.35 0.67 3.00
C PHE A 160 28.75 0.54 2.40
N GLY A 161 28.95 -0.42 1.48
CA GLY A 161 30.19 -0.57 0.72
C GLY A 161 30.52 0.67 -0.12
N ILE A 162 29.54 1.24 -0.82
CA ILE A 162 29.68 2.50 -1.58
C ILE A 162 30.06 3.66 -0.64
N CYS A 163 29.43 3.75 0.53
CA CYS A 163 29.72 4.80 1.51
C CYS A 163 31.12 4.66 2.12
N SER A 164 31.52 3.43 2.45
CA SER A 164 32.85 3.10 2.97
C SER A 164 33.94 3.42 1.96
N LEU A 165 33.71 3.11 0.69
CA LEU A 165 34.61 3.47 -0.40
C LEU A 165 34.79 4.99 -0.50
N ALA A 166 33.69 5.73 -0.51
CA ALA A 166 33.73 7.18 -0.64
C ALA A 166 34.49 7.83 0.53
N GLY A 167 34.26 7.37 1.76
CA GLY A 167 34.98 7.83 2.95
C GLY A 167 36.46 7.43 2.97
N GLY A 168 36.80 6.24 2.45
CA GLY A 168 38.18 5.78 2.30
C GLY A 168 38.96 6.64 1.30
N LEU A 169 38.36 6.94 0.15
CA LEU A 169 38.94 7.81 -0.87
C LEU A 169 39.13 9.24 -0.37
N GLU A 170 38.15 9.79 0.37
CA GLU A 170 38.26 11.12 0.96
C GLU A 170 39.48 11.24 1.90
N LYS A 171 39.64 10.27 2.82
CA LYS A 171 40.77 10.23 3.74
C LYS A 171 42.11 10.13 3.01
N ALA A 172 42.19 9.24 2.01
CA ALA A 172 43.40 9.08 1.19
C ALA A 172 43.82 10.39 0.49
N THR A 173 42.86 11.13 -0.08
CA THR A 173 43.15 12.45 -0.68
C THR A 173 43.49 13.54 0.32
N THR A 174 42.99 13.46 1.55
CA THR A 174 43.24 14.47 2.60
C THR A 174 44.62 14.30 3.22
N ASP A 175 45.06 13.06 3.42
CA ASP A 175 46.37 12.73 4.03
C ASP A 175 47.54 12.86 3.04
N GLN A 176 47.29 12.78 1.72
CA GLN A 176 48.31 12.98 0.67
C GLN A 176 47.80 13.87 -0.47
N PRO A 177 47.84 15.21 -0.34
CA PRO A 177 47.29 16.13 -1.35
C PRO A 177 48.06 16.16 -2.69
N ILE A 178 49.27 15.57 -2.75
CA ILE A 178 50.15 15.52 -3.94
C ILE A 178 50.14 14.12 -4.59
N ALA A 179 49.57 13.11 -3.93
CA ALA A 179 49.33 11.83 -4.60
C ALA A 179 48.33 12.14 -5.72
N SER A 180 48.80 12.02 -6.97
CA SER A 180 47.98 12.08 -8.17
C SER A 180 46.70 11.31 -7.89
N ILE A 181 45.54 11.85 -8.26
CA ILE A 181 44.22 11.18 -8.20
C ILE A 181 44.38 9.82 -8.88
N GLY A 182 44.81 8.84 -8.10
CA GLY A 182 45.29 7.57 -8.58
C GLY A 182 44.03 6.78 -8.85
N SER A 183 43.78 6.50 -10.13
CA SER A 183 42.74 5.57 -10.53
C SER A 183 42.84 4.32 -9.64
N VAL A 184 41.70 3.92 -9.07
CA VAL A 184 41.57 2.67 -8.29
C VAL A 184 42.31 1.55 -9.03
N PRO A 185 43.19 0.77 -8.37
CA PRO A 185 43.96 -0.26 -9.03
C PRO A 185 43.03 -1.22 -9.81
N PRO A 186 43.38 -1.58 -11.05
CA PRO A 186 42.48 -2.27 -11.99
C PRO A 186 41.83 -3.59 -11.49
N PRO A 187 42.49 -4.49 -10.72
CA PRO A 187 41.86 -5.74 -10.30
C PRO A 187 40.75 -5.55 -9.24
N GLU A 188 40.78 -4.47 -8.46
CA GLU A 188 39.73 -4.16 -7.47
C GLU A 188 38.56 -3.43 -8.12
N ARG A 189 38.84 -2.66 -9.17
CA ARG A 189 37.87 -1.88 -9.93
C ARG A 189 36.80 -2.75 -10.59
N ASP A 190 37.18 -3.84 -11.23
CA ASP A 190 36.24 -4.73 -11.92
C ASP A 190 35.30 -5.44 -10.94
N ALA A 191 35.83 -5.86 -9.78
CA ALA A 191 35.03 -6.44 -8.70
C ALA A 191 34.02 -5.43 -8.12
N MET A 192 34.42 -4.17 -7.98
CA MET A 192 33.54 -3.10 -7.51
C MET A 192 32.46 -2.73 -8.53
N VAL A 193 32.80 -2.70 -9.82
CA VAL A 193 31.80 -2.49 -10.88
C VAL A 193 30.79 -3.65 -10.89
N ALA A 194 31.24 -4.89 -10.70
CA ALA A 194 30.35 -6.05 -10.60
C ALA A 194 29.39 -5.97 -9.39
N SER A 195 29.89 -5.55 -8.22
CA SER A 195 29.06 -5.36 -7.02
C SER A 195 28.03 -4.24 -7.19
N VAL A 196 28.40 -3.13 -7.85
CA VAL A 196 27.46 -2.05 -8.16
C VAL A 196 26.41 -2.50 -9.19
N GLU A 197 26.80 -3.35 -10.14
CA GLU A 197 25.87 -3.93 -11.11
C GLU A 197 24.86 -4.88 -10.45
N GLU A 198 25.32 -5.71 -9.51
CA GLU A 198 24.44 -6.56 -8.71
C GLU A 198 23.42 -5.72 -7.93
N LEU A 199 23.88 -4.65 -7.27
CA LEU A 199 22.99 -3.70 -6.58
C LEU A 199 21.98 -3.05 -7.53
N LEU A 200 22.37 -2.69 -8.76
CA LEU A 200 21.41 -2.18 -9.76
C LEU A 200 20.37 -3.21 -10.16
N GLY A 201 20.76 -4.48 -10.25
CA GLY A 201 19.85 -5.61 -10.45
C GLY A 201 18.86 -5.76 -9.30
N GLU A 202 19.34 -5.68 -8.06
CA GLU A 202 18.49 -5.72 -6.86
C GLU A 202 17.51 -4.52 -6.80
N ILE A 203 17.98 -3.30 -7.07
CA ILE A 203 17.11 -2.11 -7.13
C ILE A 203 16.06 -2.24 -8.24
N THR A 204 16.41 -2.84 -9.38
CA THR A 204 15.45 -3.07 -10.47
C THR A 204 14.39 -4.08 -10.07
N LYS A 205 14.77 -5.20 -9.44
CA LYS A 205 13.82 -6.17 -8.87
C LYS A 205 12.91 -5.52 -7.82
N LEU A 206 13.45 -4.61 -7.00
CA LEU A 206 12.66 -3.87 -6.02
C LEU A 206 11.60 -2.99 -6.70
N ILE A 207 11.98 -2.28 -7.77
CA ILE A 207 11.04 -1.48 -8.56
C ILE A 207 9.92 -2.37 -9.13
N ASP A 208 10.27 -3.51 -9.71
CA ASP A 208 9.30 -4.45 -10.29
C ASP A 208 8.34 -4.98 -9.21
N ASN A 209 8.85 -5.38 -8.04
CA ASN A 209 8.02 -5.83 -6.93
C ASN A 209 7.07 -4.73 -6.42
N ILE A 210 7.52 -3.46 -6.38
CA ILE A 210 6.63 -2.35 -5.98
C ILE A 210 5.56 -2.11 -7.05
N TYR A 211 5.89 -2.26 -8.34
CA TYR A 211 4.90 -2.22 -9.42
C TYR A 211 3.89 -3.36 -9.30
N GLU A 212 4.32 -4.58 -8.98
CA GLU A 212 3.40 -5.71 -8.74
C GLU A 212 2.40 -5.36 -7.65
N VAL A 213 2.85 -4.86 -6.50
CA VAL A 213 1.96 -4.40 -5.41
C VAL A 213 0.96 -3.37 -5.93
N ARG A 214 1.41 -2.39 -6.73
CA ARG A 214 0.52 -1.37 -7.32
C ARG A 214 -0.51 -1.96 -8.28
N THR A 215 -0.11 -2.91 -9.13
CA THR A 215 -0.99 -3.56 -10.11
C THR A 215 -2.03 -4.46 -9.45
N THR A 216 -1.71 -5.13 -8.33
CA THR A 216 -2.69 -5.93 -7.58
C THR A 216 -3.84 -5.08 -7.03
N ILE A 217 -3.62 -3.78 -6.82
CA ILE A 217 -4.60 -2.85 -6.25
C ILE A 217 -5.40 -2.13 -7.33
N ASN A 218 -4.77 -1.89 -8.49
CA ASN A 218 -5.40 -1.32 -9.68
C ASN A 218 -5.35 -2.29 -10.88
N PRO A 219 -6.09 -3.42 -10.85
CA PRO A 219 -6.18 -4.32 -12.00
C PRO A 219 -6.81 -3.64 -13.24
N ALA A 220 -7.54 -2.54 -13.06
CA ALA A 220 -8.21 -1.78 -14.11
C ALA A 220 -7.36 -0.67 -14.78
N GLY A 221 -6.11 -0.44 -14.32
CA GLY A 221 -5.23 0.60 -14.88
C GLY A 221 -4.47 0.22 -16.15
N ALA A 222 -4.63 -1.00 -16.67
CA ALA A 222 -3.94 -1.48 -17.88
C ALA A 222 -4.58 -1.01 -19.21
N LYS A 223 -5.62 -0.18 -19.16
CA LYS A 223 -6.25 0.44 -20.34
C LYS A 223 -6.75 1.85 -20.02
N GLN A 224 -5.83 2.80 -19.94
CA GLN A 224 -6.09 4.18 -20.39
C GLN A 224 -4.90 4.65 -21.20
#